data_AF-A0A8T4ZZE8-F1
#
_entry.id   AF-A0A8T4ZZE8-F1
#
_cell.length_a   1.000
_cell.length_b   1.000
_cell.length_c   1.000
_cell.angle_alpha   90.00
_cell.angle_beta   90.00
_cell.angle_gamma   90.00
#
_symmetry.space_group_name_H-M   'P 1'
#
loop_
_entity.id
_entity.type
_entity.pdbx_description
1 polymer ?
#
loop_
_entity_poly.entity_id
_entity_poly.type
_entity_poly.pdbx_seq_one_letter_code
_entity_poly.pdbx_strand_id
1 'polypeptide(L)'
;EAHNVLEEQGLDVDIRHVMLVADIMTNSGEVQQIGRHGISGEKSSVLARAAFELTVQHLVNAAVKGERDPLKGVVENIIVGQSMPIGTGSVELFMTMGGGHNERK
;
A
#
# COMPACT_ATOMS: atom_id res chain seq x y z
N GLU A 1 -25.30 -7.51 3.17
CA GLU A 1 -24.83 -7.74 4.55
C GLU A 1 -24.14 -6.54 5.18
N ALA A 2 -22.89 -6.21 4.84
CA ALA A 2 -22.14 -5.16 5.54
C ALA A 2 -22.86 -3.80 5.59
N HIS A 3 -23.43 -3.36 4.46
CA HIS A 3 -24.23 -2.13 4.40
C HIS A 3 -25.46 -2.16 5.31
N ASN A 4 -26.23 -3.26 5.29
CA ASN A 4 -27.43 -3.42 6.10
C ASN A 4 -27.10 -3.36 7.60
N VAL A 5 -26.01 -4.00 8.03
CA VAL A 5 -25.58 -3.95 9.43
C VAL A 5 -25.20 -2.52 9.84
N LEU A 6 -24.49 -1.78 8.98
CA LEU A 6 -24.13 -0.38 9.27
C LEU A 6 -25.37 0.51 9.38
N GLU A 7 -26.35 0.37 8.48
CA GLU A 7 -27.63 1.08 8.55
C GLU A 7 -28.44 0.73 9.80
N GLU A 8 -28.52 -0.56 10.16
CA GLU A 8 -29.21 -1.02 11.37
C GLU A 8 -28.59 -0.47 12.66
N GLN A 9 -27.27 -0.25 12.67
CA GLN A 9 -26.57 0.40 13.78
C GLN A 9 -26.66 1.94 13.74
N GLY A 10 -27.34 2.52 12.74
CA GLY A 10 -27.47 3.97 12.57
C GLY A 10 -26.19 4.66 12.11
N LEU A 11 -25.25 3.94 11.49
CA LEU A 11 -24.01 4.48 10.96
C LEU A 11 -24.21 4.92 9.50
N ASP A 12 -24.03 6.23 9.24
CA ASP A 12 -24.05 6.78 7.89
C ASP A 12 -22.67 6.56 7.23
N VAL A 13 -22.57 5.51 6.42
CA VAL A 13 -21.35 5.17 5.67
C VAL A 13 -21.66 5.13 4.19
N ASP A 14 -20.96 5.97 3.43
CA ASP A 14 -21.09 5.99 1.97
C ASP A 14 -20.76 4.61 1.36
N ILE A 15 -21.65 4.14 0.48
CA ILE A 15 -21.57 2.83 -0.17
C ILE A 15 -20.24 2.61 -0.90
N ARG A 16 -19.57 3.67 -1.37
CA ARG A 16 -18.28 3.59 -2.07
C ARG A 16 -17.17 2.99 -1.19
N HIS A 17 -17.23 3.18 0.13
CA HIS A 17 -16.27 2.56 1.05
C HIS A 17 -16.47 1.04 1.12
N VAL A 18 -17.73 0.59 1.20
CA VAL A 18 -18.08 -0.82 1.25
C VAL A 18 -17.75 -1.51 -0.08
N MET A 19 -18.03 -0.84 -1.20
CA MET A 19 -17.66 -1.31 -2.54
C MET A 19 -16.15 -1.49 -2.67
N LEU A 20 -15.34 -0.52 -2.24
CA LEU A 20 -13.88 -0.64 -2.31
C LEU A 20 -13.35 -1.83 -1.50
N VAL A 21 -13.93 -2.09 -0.32
CA VAL A 21 -13.58 -3.26 0.49
C VAL A 21 -13.94 -4.56 -0.24
N ALA A 22 -15.14 -4.61 -0.84
CA ALA A 22 -15.59 -5.77 -1.61
C ALA A 22 -14.70 -6.05 -2.84
N ASP A 23 -14.29 -5.00 -3.57
CA ASP A 23 -13.38 -5.10 -4.71
C ASP A 23 -12.02 -5.65 -4.27
N ILE A 24 -11.45 -5.12 -3.17
CA ILE A 24 -10.19 -5.61 -2.60
C ILE A 24 -10.30 -7.09 -2.22
N MET A 25 -11.43 -7.52 -1.67
CA MET A 25 -11.67 -8.92 -1.30
C MET A 25 -11.89 -9.86 -2.48
N THR A 26 -12.20 -9.37 -3.68
CA THR A 26 -12.61 -10.22 -4.82
C THR A 26 -11.74 -10.06 -6.06
N ASN A 27 -10.75 -9.17 -6.05
CA ASN A 27 -9.88 -8.87 -7.19
C ASN A 27 -9.10 -10.08 -7.76
N SER A 28 -8.83 -11.11 -6.96
CA SER A 28 -8.15 -12.33 -7.41
C SER A 28 -9.07 -13.33 -8.12
N GLY A 29 -10.38 -13.07 -8.18
CA GLY A 29 -11.39 -13.98 -8.73
C GLY A 29 -12.00 -14.93 -7.69
N GLU A 30 -11.46 -14.97 -6.47
CA GLU A 30 -12.01 -15.66 -5.31
C GLU A 30 -12.21 -14.69 -4.15
N VAL A 31 -13.10 -15.03 -3.21
CA VAL A 31 -13.33 -14.21 -2.01
C VAL A 31 -12.20 -14.44 -1.02
N GLN A 32 -11.32 -13.44 -0.88
CA GLN A 32 -10.21 -13.46 0.06
C GLN A 32 -10.57 -12.75 1.38
N GLN A 33 -10.15 -13.35 2.50
CA GLN A 33 -10.29 -12.72 3.81
C GLN A 33 -9.29 -11.58 4.00
N ILE A 34 -9.68 -10.59 4.80
CA ILE A 34 -8.78 -9.55 5.29
C ILE A 34 -8.04 -10.11 6.51
N GLY A 35 -6.76 -10.45 6.34
CA GLY A 35 -5.93 -11.01 7.41
C GLY A 35 -4.69 -11.72 6.87
N ARG A 36 -3.94 -12.38 7.77
CA ARG A 36 -2.65 -13.00 7.44
C ARG A 36 -2.71 -14.18 6.48
N HIS A 37 -3.87 -14.84 6.35
CA HIS A 37 -4.05 -15.95 5.39
C HIS A 37 -4.83 -15.50 4.15
N GLY A 38 -4.94 -14.19 3.93
CA GLY A 38 -5.50 -13.62 2.72
C GLY A 38 -4.70 -12.38 2.34
N ILE A 39 -5.39 -11.28 2.13
CA ILE A 39 -4.86 -10.07 1.47
C ILE A 39 -3.64 -9.47 2.19
N SER A 40 -3.60 -9.50 3.52
CA SER A 40 -2.46 -8.95 4.29
C SER A 40 -1.23 -9.86 4.29
N GLY A 41 -1.41 -11.18 4.17
CA GLY A 41 -0.32 -12.15 4.09
C GLY A 41 0.32 -12.25 2.73
N GLU A 42 -0.43 -11.93 1.67
CA GLU A 42 0.03 -11.94 0.28
C GLU A 42 0.77 -10.66 -0.13
N LYS A 43 0.94 -9.69 0.77
CA LYS A 43 1.71 -8.48 0.48
C LYS A 43 3.12 -8.83 0.00
N SER A 44 3.53 -8.23 -1.11
CA SER A 44 4.84 -8.50 -1.71
C SER A 44 6.01 -8.02 -0.85
N SER A 45 5.81 -6.97 -0.03
CA SER A 45 6.84 -6.43 0.85
C SER A 45 7.05 -7.33 2.07
N VAL A 46 8.32 -7.65 2.35
CA VAL A 46 8.74 -8.40 3.53
C VAL A 46 8.49 -7.57 4.78
N LEU A 47 8.86 -6.28 4.73
CA LEU A 47 8.68 -5.36 5.86
C LEU A 47 7.19 -5.14 6.15
N ALA A 48 6.35 -5.02 5.10
CA ALA A 48 4.91 -4.86 5.27
C ALA A 48 4.26 -6.11 5.89
N ARG A 49 4.67 -7.33 5.50
CA ARG A 49 4.20 -8.58 6.13
C ARG A 49 4.66 -8.68 7.58
N ALA A 50 5.94 -8.41 7.84
CA ALA A 50 6.53 -8.50 9.18
C ALA A 50 5.96 -7.47 10.18
N ALA A 51 5.51 -6.31 9.69
CA ALA A 51 4.88 -5.28 10.50
C ALA A 51 3.40 -5.59 10.87
N PHE A 52 2.76 -6.53 10.17
CA PHE A 52 1.37 -6.92 10.46
C PHE A 52 1.31 -8.01 11.53
N GLU A 53 1.88 -9.21 11.24
CA GLU A 53 1.93 -10.35 12.17
C GLU A 53 3.17 -11.22 11.87
N LEU A 54 3.52 -12.16 12.78
CA LEU A 54 4.60 -13.16 12.58
C LEU A 54 5.97 -12.58 12.18
N THR A 55 6.34 -11.43 12.75
CA THR A 55 7.52 -10.62 12.39
C THR A 55 8.81 -11.44 12.23
N VAL A 56 9.19 -12.22 13.24
CA VAL A 56 10.44 -13.01 13.22
C VAL A 56 10.43 -14.05 12.10
N GLN A 57 9.31 -14.74 11.91
CA GLN A 57 9.21 -15.77 10.88
C GLN A 57 9.33 -15.19 9.48
N HIS A 58 8.68 -14.05 9.20
CA HIS A 58 8.79 -13.39 7.90
C HIS A 58 10.22 -12.91 7.62
N LEU A 59 10.90 -12.31 8.59
CA LEU A 59 12.27 -11.85 8.42
C LEU A 59 13.26 -13.01 8.21
N VAL A 60 13.15 -14.08 9.00
CA VAL A 60 14.02 -15.26 8.87
C VAL A 60 13.81 -15.94 7.53
N ASN A 61 12.56 -16.17 7.12
CA ASN A 61 12.26 -16.81 5.84
C ASN A 61 12.74 -15.98 4.66
N ALA A 62 12.57 -14.65 4.71
CA ALA A 62 13.07 -13.75 3.70
C ALA A 62 14.61 -13.75 3.63
N ALA A 63 15.29 -13.77 4.78
CA ALA A 63 16.75 -13.83 4.85
C ALA A 63 17.30 -15.14 4.25
N VAL A 64 16.68 -16.28 4.58
CA VAL A 64 17.07 -17.60 4.03
C VAL A 64 16.87 -17.66 2.52
N LYS A 65 15.79 -17.06 2.00
CA LYS A 65 15.50 -17.02 0.56
C LYS A 65 16.24 -15.91 -0.19
N GLY A 66 16.88 -14.97 0.52
CA GLY A 66 17.48 -13.79 -0.08
C GLY A 66 16.47 -12.84 -0.74
N GLU A 67 15.24 -12.76 -0.21
CA GLU A 67 14.21 -11.85 -0.72
C GLU A 67 14.67 -10.38 -0.63
N ARG A 68 14.37 -9.58 -1.65
CA ARG A 68 14.62 -8.13 -1.66
C ARG A 68 13.30 -7.38 -1.62
N ASP A 69 13.21 -6.39 -0.74
CA ASP A 69 12.04 -5.52 -0.63
C ASP A 69 12.22 -4.30 -1.56
N PRO A 70 11.32 -4.10 -2.55
CA PRO A 70 11.46 -3.00 -3.50
C PRO A 70 10.99 -1.64 -2.94
N LEU A 71 10.49 -1.56 -1.71
CA LEU A 71 10.06 -0.31 -1.07
C LEU A 71 9.00 0.47 -1.87
N LYS A 72 7.99 -0.23 -2.40
CA LYS A 72 6.94 0.37 -3.24
C LYS A 72 5.65 0.71 -2.49
N GLY A 73 5.43 0.12 -1.33
CA GLY A 73 4.26 0.33 -0.50
C GLY A 73 4.50 1.37 0.59
N VAL A 74 3.42 1.74 1.26
CA VAL A 74 3.42 2.82 2.26
C VAL A 74 4.15 2.39 3.54
N VAL A 75 3.93 1.17 4.01
CA VAL A 75 4.43 0.69 5.32
C VAL A 75 5.95 0.64 5.33
N GLU A 76 6.53 0.03 4.30
CA GLU A 76 7.98 -0.13 4.19
C GLU A 76 8.71 1.19 3.96
N ASN A 77 8.13 2.14 3.22
CA ASN A 77 8.68 3.50 3.10
C ASN A 77 8.65 4.26 4.43
N ILE A 78 7.59 4.12 5.22
CA ILE A 78 7.50 4.72 6.56
C ILE A 78 8.61 4.15 7.47
N ILE A 79 8.81 2.83 7.48
CA ILE A 79 9.82 2.18 8.32
C ILE A 79 11.24 2.66 7.98
N VAL A 80 11.55 2.83 6.70
CA VAL A 80 12.87 3.27 6.23
C VAL A 80 13.04 4.80 6.27
N GLY A 81 11.94 5.55 6.44
CA GLY A 81 11.95 7.02 6.51
C GLY A 81 12.02 7.70 5.14
N GLN A 82 11.52 7.04 4.09
CA GLN A 82 11.42 7.59 2.73
C GLN A 82 10.03 8.18 2.47
N SER A 83 9.93 9.05 1.45
CA SER A 83 8.63 9.56 1.01
C SER A 83 7.77 8.44 0.44
N MET A 84 6.51 8.36 0.86
CA MET A 84 5.57 7.35 0.39
C MET A 84 5.01 7.70 -1.01
N PRO A 85 4.84 6.73 -1.92
CA PRO A 85 4.40 6.98 -3.30
C PRO A 85 2.88 7.19 -3.43
N ILE A 86 2.24 7.83 -2.45
CA ILE A 86 0.81 8.18 -2.44
C ILE A 86 0.65 9.67 -2.12
N GLY A 87 -0.47 10.27 -2.53
CA GLY A 87 -0.76 11.67 -2.26
C GLY A 87 0.29 12.59 -2.88
N THR A 88 0.92 13.44 -2.07
CA THR A 88 1.96 14.38 -2.54
C THR A 88 3.23 13.68 -3.01
N GLY A 89 3.52 12.47 -2.55
CA GLY A 89 4.65 11.69 -3.01
C GLY A 89 4.43 10.96 -4.33
N SER A 90 3.22 11.04 -4.91
CA SER A 90 2.93 10.48 -6.25
C SER A 90 3.38 11.40 -7.40
N VAL A 91 3.85 12.61 -7.11
CA VAL A 91 4.29 13.58 -8.12
C VAL A 91 5.75 13.95 -7.89
N GLU A 92 6.50 14.09 -8.98
CA GLU A 92 7.88 14.59 -8.96
C GLU A 92 7.91 16.03 -9.48
N LEU A 93 8.62 16.90 -8.77
CA LEU A 93 8.78 18.30 -9.15
C LEU A 93 10.09 18.46 -9.91
N PHE A 94 9.99 18.95 -11.15
CA PHE A 94 11.14 19.31 -11.97
C PHE A 94 11.22 20.82 -12.10
N MET A 95 12.41 21.38 -11.85
CA MET A 95 12.70 22.79 -12.09
C MET A 95 13.62 22.90 -13.30
N THR A 96 13.13 23.51 -14.38
CA THR A 96 14.00 23.88 -15.50
C THR A 96 14.73 25.17 -15.15
N MET A 97 16.04 25.08 -14.96
CA MET A 97 16.88 26.27 -14.81
C MET A 97 16.90 27.00 -16.15
N GLY A 98 16.42 28.25 -16.17
CA GLY A 98 16.39 29.08 -17.38
C GLY A 98 17.79 29.18 -17.98
N GLY A 99 17.98 28.59 -19.16
CA GLY A 99 19.20 28.77 -19.93
C GLY A 99 19.35 30.25 -20.25
N GLY A 100 20.47 30.84 -19.81
CA GLY A 100 20.84 32.20 -20.20
C GLY A 100 20.78 32.33 -21.72
N HIS A 101 19.87 33.18 -22.20
CA HIS A 101 19.82 33.62 -23.58
C HIS A 101 21.18 34.25 -23.90
N ASN A 102 22.02 33.49 -24.61
CA ASN A 102 23.29 33.96 -25.12
C ASN A 102 22.98 34.86 -26.33
N GLU A 103 22.80 36.16 -26.07
CA GLU A 103 22.80 37.20 -27.10
C GLU A 103 24.19 37.24 -27.77
N ARG A 104 24.40 36.41 -28.78
CA ARG A 104 25.48 36.61 -29.75
C ARG A 104 24.93 37.42 -30.92
N LYS A 105 25.17 38.73 -30.87
CA LYS A 105 25.33 39.56 -32.07
C LYS A 105 26.73 39.37 -32.64
#